data_AF-A0A965RSW7-F1
#
_entry.id   AF-A0A965RSW7-F1
#
_cell.length_a   1.000
_cell.length_b   1.000
_cell.length_c   1.000
_cell.angle_alpha   90.00
_cell.angle_beta   90.00
_cell.angle_gamma   90.00
#
_symmetry.space_group_name_H-M   'P 1'
#
loop_
_entity.id
_entity.type
_entity.pdbx_description
1 polymer ?
#
loop_
_entity_poly.entity_id
_entity_poly.type
_entity_poly.pdbx_seq_one_letter_code
_entity_poly.pdbx_strand_id
1 'polypeptide(L)'
;GGQLNMTLTGPWAGGLNYVDIMVYNFPSTGANPYGLFLVADGSATDNIDSDGDGISDLNDLCVCEPGNLANGCAAVLSGNQVICQGDSTTLTITASGTIAWNNGTNGPSITVAPLSTTTYSAIVTTSNGVQNNINATVTVHPVFTDTVSQIICQGDTAIFNGNNYLQAGYFLDSLQTIHGCDSLVTLHLIVNPSYNDTVTTSICDNDSISFQGTTFTDAVIYPFNYNTINGCDSIIVLNLSVNPTFSITENVAICDNYLWPVNNQNYTQSGTYTANFNSVNNCDSIHTLNLQVTQTPSAPVLIANFPKCPGDNLTISSVNENYPIFWTGPNGYTSTNYTNTFPLFPEETGTYSAYFNLNNCISPSASVIAAIEFDKTFDDSEFPNVITPNDDNINDVLNISEYAMTCIAFNLNIFNRWGNLVYSSTETSAPFDGKASNGLALPAGVYFYKFIVEGKVKSGFIHLVE
;
A
#
# COMPACT_ATOMS: atom_id res chain seq x y z
N GLY A 1 -60.76 97.47 -26.02
CA GLY A 1 -61.19 98.86 -25.76
C GLY A 1 -60.17 99.62 -24.95
N GLY A 2 -58.94 99.75 -25.45
CA GLY A 2 -57.98 100.75 -24.97
C GLY A 2 -57.65 101.65 -26.15
N GLN A 3 -57.73 102.96 -25.97
CA GLN A 3 -57.35 103.95 -26.98
C GLN A 3 -55.83 104.09 -26.94
N LEU A 4 -55.14 103.82 -28.06
CA LEU A 4 -53.70 104.00 -28.17
C LEU A 4 -53.43 105.46 -28.57
N ASN A 5 -52.99 106.29 -27.63
CA ASN A 5 -52.59 107.67 -27.92
C ASN A 5 -51.12 107.68 -28.34
N MET A 6 -50.84 108.11 -29.57
CA MET A 6 -49.48 108.24 -30.09
C MET A 6 -49.14 109.71 -30.33
N THR A 7 -48.00 110.16 -29.82
CA THR A 7 -47.46 111.50 -30.04
C THR A 7 -46.16 111.37 -30.80
N LEU A 8 -46.12 111.86 -32.04
CA LEU A 8 -44.89 111.90 -32.83
C LEU A 8 -44.10 113.16 -32.44
N THR A 9 -42.91 112.98 -31.87
CA THR A 9 -42.01 114.09 -31.52
C THR A 9 -40.66 113.88 -32.21
N GLY A 10 -40.25 114.84 -33.04
CA GLY A 10 -38.89 114.90 -33.57
C GLY A 10 -38.46 116.36 -33.79
N PRO A 11 -37.16 116.62 -34.00
CA PRO A 11 -36.74 117.62 -34.96
C PRO A 11 -36.99 117.04 -36.36
N TRP A 12 -38.00 117.55 -37.05
CA TRP A 12 -38.30 117.13 -38.43
C TRP A 12 -37.33 117.83 -39.38
N ALA A 13 -36.55 117.05 -40.14
CA ALA A 13 -35.72 117.61 -41.21
C ALA A 13 -36.63 118.25 -42.27
N GLY A 14 -36.30 119.48 -42.70
CA GLY A 14 -37.11 120.19 -43.69
C GLY A 14 -37.24 119.38 -44.98
N GLY A 15 -38.47 119.07 -45.39
CA GLY A 15 -38.78 118.29 -46.59
C GLY A 15 -39.73 117.11 -46.39
N LEU A 16 -40.02 116.70 -45.14
CA LEU A 16 -40.96 115.62 -44.84
C LEU A 16 -42.37 116.19 -44.61
N ASN A 17 -43.31 115.90 -45.52
CA ASN A 17 -44.71 116.39 -45.43
C ASN A 17 -45.73 115.30 -45.04
N TYR A 18 -45.32 114.02 -44.91
CA TYR A 18 -46.21 112.90 -44.59
C TYR A 18 -45.50 111.85 -43.73
N VAL A 19 -46.27 111.16 -42.87
CA VAL A 19 -45.83 109.98 -42.11
C VAL A 19 -46.96 108.96 -42.25
N ASP A 20 -46.67 107.81 -42.86
CA ASP A 20 -47.61 106.69 -42.89
C ASP A 20 -47.40 105.80 -41.67
N ILE A 21 -48.52 105.46 -41.02
CA ILE A 21 -48.55 104.62 -39.83
C ILE A 21 -49.41 103.39 -40.14
N MET A 22 -48.76 102.23 -40.18
CA MET A 22 -49.47 100.95 -40.25
C MET A 22 -49.45 100.25 -38.90
N VAL A 23 -50.61 99.68 -38.52
CA VAL A 23 -50.79 98.89 -37.30
C VAL A 23 -51.24 97.49 -37.70
N TYR A 24 -50.50 96.46 -37.29
CA TYR A 24 -50.77 95.07 -37.67
C TYR A 24 -51.17 94.23 -36.47
N ASN A 25 -51.88 93.13 -36.73
CA ASN A 25 -52.35 92.15 -35.73
C ASN A 25 -51.92 90.73 -36.13
N PHE A 26 -51.08 90.07 -35.32
CA PHE A 26 -50.66 88.68 -35.56
C PHE A 26 -51.56 87.68 -34.80
N PRO A 27 -52.27 86.74 -35.48
CA PRO A 27 -53.24 85.90 -34.79
C PRO A 27 -52.69 84.68 -34.02
N SER A 28 -51.37 84.38 -34.03
CA SER A 28 -50.91 83.01 -33.72
C SER A 28 -49.90 82.79 -32.60
N THR A 29 -49.63 83.75 -31.72
CA THR A 29 -48.93 83.46 -30.45
C THR A 29 -49.51 84.27 -29.29
N GLY A 30 -49.98 83.56 -28.26
CA GLY A 30 -50.60 84.15 -27.08
C GLY A 30 -49.60 84.95 -26.24
N ALA A 31 -49.42 86.23 -26.56
CA ALA A 31 -49.25 87.37 -25.66
C ALA A 31 -48.89 88.62 -26.49
N ASN A 32 -49.83 89.58 -26.56
CA ASN A 32 -49.72 90.91 -27.20
C ASN A 32 -49.51 90.94 -28.74
N PRO A 33 -50.58 91.13 -29.55
CA PRO A 33 -50.49 90.91 -31.00
C PRO A 33 -50.21 92.16 -31.84
N TYR A 34 -49.87 93.31 -31.24
CA TYR A 34 -49.72 94.57 -31.98
C TYR A 34 -48.27 95.02 -32.05
N GLY A 35 -47.72 95.07 -33.26
CA GLY A 35 -46.47 95.75 -33.59
C GLY A 35 -46.74 97.06 -34.33
N LEU A 36 -45.88 98.06 -34.13
CA LEU A 36 -45.95 99.37 -34.78
C LEU A 36 -44.68 99.58 -35.61
N PHE A 37 -44.82 99.93 -36.88
CA PHE A 37 -43.71 100.30 -37.75
C PHE A 37 -43.92 101.72 -38.27
N LEU A 38 -42.84 102.51 -38.30
CA LEU A 38 -42.84 103.89 -38.78
C LEU A 38 -41.92 103.98 -39.99
N VAL A 39 -42.45 104.42 -41.13
CA VAL A 39 -41.64 104.72 -42.31
C VAL A 39 -41.73 106.22 -42.56
N ALA A 40 -40.59 106.90 -42.60
CA ALA A 40 -40.49 108.30 -42.98
C ALA A 40 -39.82 108.36 -44.35
N ASP A 41 -40.55 108.81 -45.38
CA ASP A 41 -39.98 109.08 -46.70
C ASP A 41 -40.16 110.56 -47.07
N GLY A 42 -39.16 111.10 -47.75
CA GLY A 42 -39.03 112.49 -48.16
C GLY A 42 -38.90 112.67 -49.66
N SER A 43 -39.81 112.13 -50.48
CA SER A 43 -40.03 112.60 -51.86
C SER A 43 -41.23 111.91 -52.51
N ALA A 44 -42.26 112.66 -52.89
CA ALA A 44 -43.51 112.12 -53.47
C ALA A 44 -43.43 111.69 -54.96
N THR A 45 -42.26 111.27 -55.48
CA THR A 45 -42.14 110.88 -56.91
C THR A 45 -41.14 109.77 -57.25
N ASP A 46 -40.75 108.88 -56.34
CA ASP A 46 -40.00 107.67 -56.74
C ASP A 46 -40.78 106.38 -56.49
N ASN A 47 -40.88 105.60 -57.57
CA ASN A 47 -41.60 104.35 -57.69
C ASN A 47 -40.84 103.22 -56.99
N ILE A 48 -41.22 102.88 -55.76
CA ILE A 48 -40.83 101.61 -55.13
C ILE A 48 -42.08 100.74 -55.11
N ASP A 49 -42.35 100.17 -56.28
CA ASP A 49 -43.31 99.10 -56.54
C ASP A 49 -42.45 97.94 -57.08
N SER A 50 -41.88 97.17 -56.15
CA SER A 50 -40.86 96.18 -56.49
C SER A 50 -41.47 94.90 -57.06
N ASP A 51 -42.76 94.65 -56.85
CA ASP A 51 -43.47 93.50 -57.41
C ASP A 51 -44.39 93.86 -58.61
N GLY A 52 -44.58 95.16 -58.88
CA GLY A 52 -45.13 95.69 -60.12
C GLY A 52 -46.65 95.76 -60.15
N ASP A 53 -47.31 95.78 -58.99
CA ASP A 53 -48.78 95.79 -58.87
C ASP A 53 -49.39 97.21 -58.76
N GLY A 54 -48.53 98.23 -58.62
CA GLY A 54 -48.89 99.64 -58.60
C GLY A 54 -49.32 100.18 -57.23
N ILE A 55 -49.10 99.45 -56.12
CA ILE A 55 -49.45 99.88 -54.77
C ILE A 55 -48.28 99.64 -53.80
N SER A 56 -47.67 100.69 -53.25
CA SER A 56 -46.61 100.52 -52.24
C SER A 56 -47.16 99.99 -50.91
N ASP A 57 -46.86 98.72 -50.57
CA ASP A 57 -47.35 98.08 -49.33
C ASP A 57 -46.30 97.20 -48.61
N LEU A 58 -46.74 96.31 -47.70
CA LEU A 58 -45.82 95.46 -46.92
C LEU A 58 -45.15 94.35 -47.75
N ASN A 59 -45.72 93.99 -48.91
CA ASN A 59 -45.18 93.00 -49.82
C ASN A 59 -43.91 93.50 -50.54
N ASP A 60 -43.77 94.82 -50.72
CA ASP A 60 -42.53 95.47 -51.16
C ASP A 60 -41.40 95.38 -50.13
N LEU A 61 -41.73 94.97 -48.90
CA LEU A 61 -40.81 94.79 -47.78
C LEU A 61 -40.50 93.33 -47.47
N CYS A 62 -41.03 92.36 -48.24
CA CYS A 62 -40.54 90.98 -48.48
C CYS A 62 -41.70 90.00 -48.73
N VAL A 63 -41.91 89.52 -49.97
CA VAL A 63 -42.48 88.16 -50.20
C VAL A 63 -41.81 87.45 -51.38
N CYS A 64 -41.49 86.19 -51.13
CA CYS A 64 -40.73 85.28 -51.97
C CYS A 64 -41.65 84.47 -52.91
N GLU A 65 -41.39 84.50 -54.22
CA GLU A 65 -41.94 83.56 -55.21
C GLU A 65 -40.78 82.92 -56.02
N PRO A 66 -40.95 81.68 -56.53
CA PRO A 66 -39.86 80.78 -56.86
C PRO A 66 -39.24 81.07 -58.23
N GLY A 67 -38.10 81.78 -58.24
CA GLY A 67 -37.30 81.94 -59.46
C GLY A 67 -36.10 82.91 -59.40
N ASN A 68 -35.98 83.73 -58.35
CA ASN A 68 -34.91 84.70 -58.09
C ASN A 68 -35.05 85.11 -56.61
N LEU A 69 -34.09 85.34 -55.72
CA LEU A 69 -32.63 85.37 -55.66
C LEU A 69 -32.26 85.31 -54.16
N ALA A 70 -30.97 85.27 -53.85
CA ALA A 70 -30.43 85.71 -52.57
C ALA A 70 -31.09 87.01 -52.06
N ASN A 71 -31.85 86.96 -50.97
CA ASN A 71 -31.35 87.22 -49.62
C ASN A 71 -32.45 87.05 -48.58
N GLY A 72 -32.30 86.05 -47.70
CA GLY A 72 -33.31 85.67 -46.71
C GLY A 72 -33.63 84.16 -46.67
N CYS A 73 -32.79 83.30 -47.26
CA CYS A 73 -32.78 81.90 -46.84
C CYS A 73 -32.47 81.88 -45.33
N ALA A 74 -33.48 81.59 -44.51
CA ALA A 74 -33.25 81.19 -43.13
C ALA A 74 -32.22 80.07 -43.20
N ALA A 75 -31.02 80.34 -42.71
CA ALA A 75 -29.94 79.40 -42.84
C ALA A 75 -30.29 78.19 -41.97
N VAL A 76 -30.56 77.06 -42.62
CA VAL A 76 -31.08 75.86 -41.94
C VAL A 76 -29.89 75.04 -41.49
N LEU A 77 -29.76 74.88 -40.17
CA LEU A 77 -28.84 73.94 -39.57
C LEU A 77 -29.48 72.55 -39.54
N SER A 78 -28.79 71.55 -40.07
CA SER A 78 -29.16 70.15 -40.03
C SER A 78 -27.97 69.28 -39.63
N GLY A 79 -28.24 68.06 -39.16
CA GLY A 79 -27.23 67.14 -38.64
C GLY A 79 -27.60 66.60 -37.26
N ASN A 80 -27.03 65.46 -36.90
CA ASN A 80 -27.26 64.87 -35.57
C ASN A 80 -26.54 65.72 -34.50
N GLN A 81 -27.28 66.16 -33.48
CA GLN A 81 -26.73 66.98 -32.40
C GLN A 81 -26.55 66.21 -31.09
N VAL A 82 -26.85 64.91 -31.08
CA VAL A 82 -26.67 64.05 -29.92
C VAL A 82 -25.80 62.87 -30.32
N ILE A 83 -24.60 62.79 -29.76
CA ILE A 83 -23.62 61.73 -30.05
C ILE A 83 -23.08 61.11 -28.77
N CYS A 84 -22.48 59.93 -28.87
CA CYS A 84 -21.72 59.34 -27.77
C CYS A 84 -20.28 59.85 -27.79
N GLN A 85 -19.62 59.86 -26.63
CA GLN A 85 -18.23 60.29 -26.53
C GLN A 85 -17.34 59.38 -27.39
N GLY A 86 -16.64 59.98 -28.37
CA GLY A 86 -15.81 59.27 -29.34
C GLY A 86 -16.42 59.18 -30.74
N ASP A 87 -17.73 59.41 -30.88
CA ASP A 87 -18.39 59.52 -32.18
C ASP A 87 -18.12 60.87 -32.84
N SER A 88 -18.44 60.95 -34.13
CA SER A 88 -18.44 62.20 -34.88
C SER A 88 -19.82 62.48 -35.47
N THR A 89 -20.13 63.76 -35.65
CA THR A 89 -21.33 64.19 -36.37
C THR A 89 -20.97 65.23 -37.43
N THR A 90 -21.77 65.26 -38.49
CA THR A 90 -21.66 66.28 -39.54
C THR A 90 -22.79 67.29 -39.37
N LEU A 91 -22.42 68.54 -39.10
CA LEU A 91 -23.32 69.68 -39.07
C LEU A 91 -23.29 70.35 -40.44
N THR A 92 -24.46 70.54 -41.04
CA THR A 92 -24.61 71.15 -42.36
C THR A 92 -25.52 72.36 -42.28
N ILE A 93 -25.06 73.48 -42.84
CA ILE A 93 -25.82 74.72 -42.99
C ILE A 93 -26.19 74.87 -44.46
N THR A 94 -27.49 74.91 -44.75
CA THR A 94 -28.00 75.25 -46.08
C THR A 94 -28.36 76.73 -46.10
N ALA A 95 -27.57 77.54 -46.81
CA ALA A 95 -27.77 78.97 -46.94
C ALA A 95 -27.19 79.52 -48.26
N SER A 96 -27.72 80.65 -48.72
CA SER A 96 -27.18 81.41 -49.86
C SER A 96 -26.13 82.43 -49.37
N GLY A 97 -24.87 82.04 -49.35
CA GLY A 97 -23.76 82.88 -48.87
C GLY A 97 -22.47 82.09 -48.59
N THR A 98 -21.42 82.77 -48.14
CA THR A 98 -20.21 82.11 -47.62
C THR A 98 -20.42 81.77 -46.14
N ILE A 99 -19.92 80.60 -45.72
CA ILE A 99 -20.12 80.09 -44.36
C ILE A 99 -18.75 79.90 -43.72
N ALA A 100 -18.53 80.54 -42.57
CA ALA A 100 -17.31 80.44 -41.78
C ALA A 100 -17.63 79.95 -40.36
N TRP A 101 -17.02 78.84 -39.95
CA TRP A 101 -17.24 78.21 -38.66
C TRP A 101 -16.23 78.67 -37.61
N ASN A 102 -16.62 78.65 -36.33
CA ASN A 102 -15.76 79.04 -35.21
C ASN A 102 -14.55 78.11 -34.98
N ASN A 103 -14.54 76.93 -35.59
CA ASN A 103 -13.39 76.03 -35.63
C ASN A 103 -12.36 76.41 -36.71
N GLY A 104 -12.55 77.53 -37.42
CA GLY A 104 -11.64 78.04 -38.46
C GLY A 104 -11.85 77.45 -39.84
N THR A 105 -12.83 76.56 -40.03
CA THR A 105 -13.15 75.97 -41.34
C THR A 105 -14.20 76.79 -42.09
N ASN A 106 -14.17 76.71 -43.42
CA ASN A 106 -15.13 77.38 -44.29
C ASN A 106 -15.87 76.33 -45.14
N GLY A 107 -17.13 76.61 -45.45
CA GLY A 107 -17.96 75.74 -46.28
C GLY A 107 -19.26 75.30 -45.62
N PRO A 108 -20.13 74.61 -46.37
CA PRO A 108 -21.51 74.34 -45.96
C PRO A 108 -21.63 73.29 -44.85
N SER A 109 -20.57 72.53 -44.55
CA SER A 109 -20.62 71.49 -43.53
C SER A 109 -19.31 71.35 -42.78
N ILE A 110 -19.39 70.95 -41.52
CA ILE A 110 -18.25 70.51 -40.70
C ILE A 110 -18.51 69.14 -40.11
N THR A 111 -17.48 68.32 -40.02
CA THR A 111 -17.51 67.08 -39.23
C THR A 111 -16.72 67.30 -37.95
N VAL A 112 -17.38 67.05 -36.81
CA VAL A 112 -16.84 67.33 -35.49
C VAL A 112 -17.00 66.11 -34.58
N ALA A 113 -16.00 65.87 -33.73
CA ALA A 113 -15.98 64.79 -32.74
C ALA A 113 -15.62 65.34 -31.35
N PRO A 114 -16.46 66.19 -30.75
CA PRO A 114 -16.17 66.77 -29.45
C PRO A 114 -16.16 65.70 -28.34
N LEU A 115 -15.22 65.82 -27.39
CA LEU A 115 -15.14 64.92 -26.21
C LEU A 115 -16.11 65.31 -25.08
N SER A 116 -16.70 66.50 -25.15
CA SER A 116 -17.71 67.01 -24.21
C SER A 116 -18.71 67.89 -24.96
N THR A 117 -19.90 68.10 -24.38
CA THR A 117 -20.94 68.93 -25.01
C THR A 117 -20.37 70.28 -25.44
N THR A 118 -20.38 70.55 -26.74
CA THR A 118 -19.70 71.68 -27.36
C THR A 118 -20.64 72.43 -28.29
N THR A 119 -20.62 73.76 -28.22
CA THR A 119 -21.37 74.62 -29.13
C THR A 119 -20.48 75.11 -30.26
N TYR A 120 -20.87 74.80 -31.49
CA TYR A 120 -20.27 75.32 -32.72
C TYR A 120 -21.09 76.50 -33.20
N SER A 121 -20.43 77.56 -33.65
CA SER A 121 -21.08 78.74 -34.22
C SER A 121 -20.56 79.00 -35.62
N ALA A 122 -21.43 79.46 -36.52
CA ALA A 122 -21.09 79.78 -37.89
C ALA A 122 -21.64 81.15 -38.28
N ILE A 123 -20.83 81.91 -39.01
CA ILE A 123 -21.23 83.18 -39.61
C ILE A 123 -21.52 82.93 -41.09
N VAL A 124 -22.77 83.16 -41.49
CA VAL A 124 -23.21 83.14 -42.88
C VAL A 124 -23.17 84.56 -43.43
N THR A 125 -22.31 84.82 -44.41
CA THR A 125 -22.20 86.13 -45.09
C THR A 125 -22.86 86.05 -46.46
N THR A 126 -23.91 86.83 -46.66
CA THR A 126 -24.63 86.88 -47.94
C THR A 126 -23.83 87.65 -49.01
N SER A 127 -24.22 87.53 -50.29
CA SER A 127 -23.62 88.29 -51.40
C SER A 127 -23.66 89.81 -51.21
N ASN A 128 -24.59 90.30 -50.38
CA ASN A 128 -24.79 91.72 -50.11
C ASN A 128 -24.07 92.17 -48.82
N GLY A 129 -23.23 91.32 -48.22
CA GLY A 129 -22.40 91.64 -47.05
C GLY A 129 -23.09 91.48 -45.69
N VAL A 130 -24.36 91.10 -45.63
CA VAL A 130 -25.09 90.86 -44.37
C VAL A 130 -24.60 89.56 -43.72
N GLN A 131 -24.28 89.62 -42.42
CA GLN A 131 -23.80 88.49 -41.62
C GLN A 131 -24.85 87.99 -40.64
N ASN A 132 -25.10 86.68 -40.62
CA ASN A 132 -25.99 86.00 -39.68
C ASN A 132 -25.22 84.95 -38.87
N ASN A 133 -25.43 84.90 -37.55
CA ASN A 133 -24.82 83.88 -36.69
C ASN A 133 -25.79 82.72 -36.43
N ILE A 134 -25.29 81.49 -36.54
CA ILE A 134 -26.03 80.26 -36.24
C ILE A 134 -25.23 79.45 -35.25
N ASN A 135 -25.89 78.95 -34.20
CA ASN A 135 -25.27 78.09 -33.20
C ASN A 135 -25.84 76.68 -33.26
N ALA A 136 -24.97 75.68 -33.08
CA ALA A 136 -25.26 74.26 -33.03
C ALA A 136 -24.64 73.69 -31.74
N THR A 137 -25.45 73.25 -30.77
CA THR A 137 -24.92 72.56 -29.59
C THR A 137 -24.94 71.06 -29.84
N VAL A 138 -23.77 70.44 -29.88
CA VAL A 138 -23.62 68.98 -29.94
C VAL A 138 -23.50 68.45 -28.52
N THR A 139 -24.54 67.77 -28.05
CA THR A 139 -24.57 67.07 -26.75
C THR A 139 -23.81 65.76 -26.84
N VAL A 140 -22.83 65.57 -25.97
CA VAL A 140 -22.00 64.36 -25.90
C VAL A 140 -22.39 63.56 -24.65
N HIS A 141 -22.93 62.36 -24.85
CA HIS A 141 -23.20 61.44 -23.76
C HIS A 141 -21.95 60.60 -23.43
N PRO A 142 -21.60 60.42 -22.15
CA PRO A 142 -20.42 59.66 -21.76
C PRO A 142 -20.59 58.15 -22.04
N VAL A 143 -19.48 57.50 -22.35
CA VAL A 143 -19.34 56.03 -22.36
C VAL A 143 -18.56 55.59 -21.13
N PHE A 144 -18.89 54.42 -20.58
CA PHE A 144 -18.21 53.89 -19.40
C PHE A 144 -17.49 52.57 -19.74
N THR A 145 -16.30 52.39 -19.18
CA THR A 145 -15.57 51.12 -19.20
C THR A 145 -15.26 50.71 -17.78
N ASP A 146 -15.70 49.52 -17.38
CA ASP A 146 -15.41 48.98 -16.05
C ASP A 146 -14.85 47.56 -16.15
N THR A 147 -14.03 47.17 -15.17
CA THR A 147 -13.48 45.82 -15.07
C THR A 147 -13.72 45.27 -13.68
N VAL A 148 -14.49 44.19 -13.63
CA VAL A 148 -14.75 43.44 -12.39
C VAL A 148 -13.83 42.23 -12.37
N SER A 149 -13.15 42.02 -11.25
CA SER A 149 -12.30 40.85 -11.04
C SER A 149 -13.01 39.84 -10.15
N GLN A 150 -13.06 38.58 -10.57
CA GLN A 150 -13.58 37.47 -9.77
C GLN A 150 -12.56 36.34 -9.72
N ILE A 151 -12.42 35.73 -8.54
CA ILE A 151 -11.56 34.59 -8.30
C ILE A 151 -12.44 33.40 -7.89
N ILE A 152 -12.29 32.27 -8.57
CA ILE A 152 -12.98 31.01 -8.24
C ILE A 152 -11.98 29.85 -8.20
N CYS A 153 -12.38 28.71 -7.65
CA CYS A 153 -11.60 27.48 -7.72
C CYS A 153 -11.94 26.65 -8.96
N GLN A 154 -11.00 25.82 -9.40
CA GLN A 154 -11.22 24.89 -10.51
C GLN A 154 -12.37 23.94 -10.18
N GLY A 155 -13.40 23.96 -11.02
CA GLY A 155 -14.65 23.20 -10.82
C GLY A 155 -15.82 24.08 -10.37
N ASP A 156 -15.55 25.26 -9.81
CA ASP A 156 -16.58 26.25 -9.50
C ASP A 156 -17.03 26.99 -10.77
N THR A 157 -18.19 27.63 -10.67
CA THR A 157 -18.77 28.41 -11.77
C THR A 157 -18.87 29.87 -11.39
N ALA A 158 -18.26 30.75 -12.19
CA ALA A 158 -18.55 32.18 -12.15
C ALA A 158 -19.74 32.47 -13.07
N ILE A 159 -20.69 33.27 -12.58
CA ILE A 159 -21.86 33.70 -13.36
C ILE A 159 -21.68 35.17 -13.71
N PHE A 160 -21.65 35.49 -14.99
CA PHE A 160 -21.56 36.86 -15.48
C PHE A 160 -22.54 37.09 -16.63
N ASN A 161 -23.41 38.07 -16.44
CA ASN A 161 -24.57 38.37 -17.29
C ASN A 161 -25.39 37.13 -17.72
N GLY A 162 -25.67 36.23 -16.78
CA GLY A 162 -26.47 35.02 -17.02
C GLY A 162 -25.72 33.88 -17.71
N ASN A 163 -24.46 34.07 -18.11
CA ASN A 163 -23.60 33.03 -18.66
C ASN A 163 -22.69 32.42 -17.58
N ASN A 164 -22.42 31.12 -17.72
CA ASN A 164 -21.56 30.36 -16.81
C ASN A 164 -20.15 30.24 -17.39
N TYR A 165 -19.16 30.64 -16.59
CA TYR A 165 -17.75 30.60 -16.94
C TYR A 165 -16.98 29.71 -15.96
N LEU A 166 -16.19 28.78 -16.53
CA LEU A 166 -15.41 27.77 -15.81
C LEU A 166 -13.90 27.90 -16.07
N GLN A 167 -13.50 28.74 -17.01
CA GLN A 167 -12.11 28.92 -17.45
C GLN A 167 -11.68 30.37 -17.24
N ALA A 168 -10.42 30.55 -16.87
CA ALA A 168 -9.84 31.87 -16.68
C ALA A 168 -9.81 32.65 -18.01
N GLY A 169 -10.06 33.96 -17.94
CA GLY A 169 -10.12 34.79 -19.14
C GLY A 169 -10.71 36.16 -18.90
N TYR A 170 -10.80 36.92 -20.00
CA TYR A 170 -11.49 38.20 -20.06
C TYR A 170 -12.77 38.05 -20.87
N PHE A 171 -13.91 38.36 -20.26
CA PHE A 171 -15.22 38.25 -20.91
C PHE A 171 -15.86 39.62 -20.99
N LEU A 172 -16.20 40.03 -22.21
CA LEU A 172 -16.75 41.35 -22.51
C LEU A 172 -18.26 41.29 -22.63
N ASP A 173 -18.90 42.34 -22.13
CA ASP A 173 -20.32 42.59 -22.37
C ASP A 173 -20.57 44.09 -22.63
N SER A 174 -21.42 44.36 -23.61
CA SER A 174 -21.80 45.72 -24.00
C SER A 174 -23.18 46.06 -23.41
N LEU A 175 -23.22 47.00 -22.49
CA LEU A 175 -24.45 47.48 -21.88
C LEU A 175 -24.81 48.85 -22.45
N GLN A 176 -26.05 49.04 -22.89
CA GLN A 176 -26.51 50.37 -23.31
C GLN A 176 -26.83 51.24 -22.09
N THR A 177 -26.28 52.45 -22.06
CA THR A 177 -26.71 53.51 -21.14
C THR A 177 -28.16 53.91 -21.45
N ILE A 178 -28.82 54.61 -20.52
CA ILE A 178 -30.18 55.14 -20.71
C ILE A 178 -30.31 56.08 -21.93
N HIS A 179 -29.18 56.57 -22.46
CA HIS A 179 -29.11 57.43 -23.64
C HIS A 179 -28.62 56.70 -24.90
N GLY A 180 -28.56 55.36 -24.88
CA GLY A 180 -28.25 54.53 -26.05
C GLY A 180 -26.76 54.36 -26.37
N CYS A 181 -25.85 55.00 -25.63
CA CYS A 181 -24.41 54.78 -25.77
C CYS A 181 -24.01 53.42 -25.17
N ASP A 182 -23.16 52.68 -25.87
CA ASP A 182 -22.61 51.41 -25.42
C ASP A 182 -21.50 51.63 -24.38
N SER A 183 -21.69 51.07 -23.20
CA SER A 183 -20.66 50.92 -22.17
C SER A 183 -20.11 49.50 -22.21
N LEU A 184 -18.84 49.33 -21.90
CA LEU A 184 -18.17 48.02 -21.92
C LEU A 184 -17.84 47.57 -20.49
N VAL A 185 -18.40 46.45 -20.06
CA VAL A 185 -18.02 45.82 -18.78
C VAL A 185 -17.20 44.57 -19.09
N THR A 186 -16.02 44.47 -18.47
CA THR A 186 -15.13 43.32 -18.61
C THR A 186 -15.10 42.52 -17.32
N LEU A 187 -15.40 41.23 -17.37
CA LEU A 187 -15.05 40.29 -16.31
C LEU A 187 -13.62 39.80 -16.53
N HIS A 188 -12.73 40.03 -15.57
CA HIS A 188 -11.47 39.31 -15.45
C HIS A 188 -11.65 38.14 -14.48
N LEU A 189 -11.74 36.92 -15.03
CA LEU A 189 -11.93 35.70 -14.25
C LEU A 189 -10.59 35.00 -14.04
N ILE A 190 -10.22 34.80 -12.77
CA ILE A 190 -9.08 34.00 -12.35
C ILE A 190 -9.61 32.68 -11.79
N VAL A 191 -9.15 31.55 -12.33
CA VAL A 191 -9.49 30.21 -11.84
C VAL A 191 -8.26 29.60 -11.20
N ASN A 192 -8.30 29.42 -9.88
CA ASN A 192 -7.22 28.81 -9.11
C ASN A 192 -7.30 27.28 -9.19
N PRO A 193 -6.18 26.57 -9.39
CA PRO A 193 -6.18 25.11 -9.50
C PRO A 193 -6.52 24.44 -8.16
N SER A 194 -7.19 23.30 -8.24
CA SER A 194 -7.33 22.32 -7.17
C SER A 194 -6.52 21.07 -7.51
N TYR A 195 -5.93 20.43 -6.50
CA TYR A 195 -5.07 19.26 -6.70
C TYR A 195 -5.70 18.02 -6.06
N ASN A 196 -5.69 16.91 -6.80
CA ASN A 196 -6.00 15.59 -6.28
C ASN A 196 -4.83 14.67 -6.64
N ASP A 197 -4.08 14.25 -5.62
CA ASP A 197 -2.92 13.38 -5.80
C ASP A 197 -3.07 12.12 -4.94
N THR A 198 -2.51 11.01 -5.42
CA THR A 198 -2.55 9.72 -4.71
C THR A 198 -1.15 9.17 -4.53
N VAL A 199 -0.76 8.99 -3.28
CA VAL A 199 0.48 8.32 -2.90
C VAL A 199 0.17 6.87 -2.59
N THR A 200 0.68 5.95 -3.42
CA THR A 200 0.54 4.50 -3.20
C THR A 200 1.80 3.95 -2.54
N THR A 201 1.64 3.20 -1.45
CA THR A 201 2.76 2.52 -0.77
C THR A 201 2.31 1.21 -0.14
N SER A 202 3.28 0.36 0.21
CA SER A 202 3.03 -0.92 0.86
C SER A 202 3.98 -1.13 2.04
N ILE A 203 3.47 -1.68 3.15
CA ILE A 203 4.25 -2.10 4.33
C ILE A 203 4.11 -3.62 4.55
N CYS A 204 4.96 -4.21 5.38
CA CYS A 204 4.79 -5.58 5.83
C CYS A 204 3.84 -5.67 7.02
N ASP A 205 3.30 -6.87 7.26
CA ASP A 205 2.44 -7.11 8.43
C ASP A 205 3.20 -6.84 9.73
N ASN A 206 2.58 -6.09 10.64
CA ASN A 206 3.18 -5.51 11.86
C ASN A 206 4.21 -4.37 11.66
N ASP A 207 4.47 -3.93 10.44
CA ASP A 207 5.19 -2.68 10.22
C ASP A 207 4.24 -1.47 10.33
N SER A 208 4.82 -0.28 10.22
CA SER A 208 4.05 0.96 10.14
C SER A 208 4.75 1.97 9.25
N ILE A 209 3.95 2.89 8.70
CA ILE A 209 4.46 4.07 8.00
C ILE A 209 3.98 5.33 8.72
N SER A 210 4.85 6.33 8.82
CA SER A 210 4.44 7.68 9.18
C SER A 210 4.15 8.49 7.92
N PHE A 211 2.93 9.00 7.81
CA PHE A 211 2.54 9.93 6.77
C PHE A 211 1.97 11.18 7.43
N GLN A 212 2.59 12.33 7.18
CA GLN A 212 2.18 13.63 7.76
C GLN A 212 2.12 13.62 9.30
N GLY A 213 3.06 12.91 9.95
CA GLY A 213 3.15 12.83 11.41
C GLY A 213 2.14 11.88 12.08
N THR A 214 1.28 11.22 11.30
CA THR A 214 0.38 10.16 11.79
C THR A 214 0.91 8.79 11.36
N THR A 215 0.79 7.80 12.24
CA THR A 215 1.25 6.42 11.99
C THR A 215 0.09 5.56 11.49
N PHE A 216 0.34 4.79 10.44
CA PHE A 216 -0.64 3.90 9.82
C PHE A 216 -0.11 2.46 9.75
N THR A 217 -0.99 1.50 10.04
CA THR A 217 -0.70 0.05 10.07
C THR A 217 -1.63 -0.76 9.18
N ASP A 218 -2.80 -0.22 8.81
CA ASP A 218 -3.87 -0.99 8.17
C ASP A 218 -3.94 -0.72 6.67
N ALA A 219 -4.30 -1.75 5.89
CA ALA A 219 -4.47 -1.65 4.44
C ALA A 219 -5.76 -0.88 4.08
N VAL A 220 -5.69 0.45 4.12
CA VAL A 220 -6.82 1.36 3.95
C VAL A 220 -6.42 2.55 3.06
N ILE A 221 -7.44 3.18 2.45
CA ILE A 221 -7.30 4.43 1.70
C ILE A 221 -7.62 5.60 2.63
N TYR A 222 -6.64 6.46 2.91
CA TYR A 222 -6.76 7.61 3.81
C TYR A 222 -6.78 8.93 3.03
N PRO A 223 -7.92 9.65 3.00
CA PRO A 223 -8.00 10.98 2.37
C PRO A 223 -7.59 12.08 3.35
N PHE A 224 -6.80 13.03 2.88
CA PHE A 224 -6.39 14.24 3.60
C PHE A 224 -6.84 15.48 2.84
N ASN A 225 -7.64 16.32 3.49
CA ASN A 225 -8.12 17.57 2.93
C ASN A 225 -7.11 18.69 3.20
N TYR A 226 -6.77 19.43 2.16
CA TYR A 226 -5.87 20.58 2.19
C TYR A 226 -6.51 21.74 1.45
N ASN A 227 -6.03 22.95 1.76
CA ASN A 227 -6.34 24.13 0.96
C ASN A 227 -5.07 24.57 0.26
N THR A 228 -5.15 24.89 -1.03
CA THR A 228 -4.04 25.53 -1.73
C THR A 228 -3.73 26.89 -1.08
N ILE A 229 -2.55 27.46 -1.38
CA ILE A 229 -2.20 28.82 -0.94
C ILE A 229 -3.24 29.88 -1.35
N ASN A 230 -3.99 29.59 -2.42
CA ASN A 230 -5.06 30.43 -2.94
C ASN A 230 -6.46 30.03 -2.43
N GLY A 231 -6.54 29.15 -1.42
CA GLY A 231 -7.78 28.80 -0.71
C GLY A 231 -8.66 27.74 -1.37
N CYS A 232 -8.19 27.04 -2.41
CA CYS A 232 -8.98 25.99 -3.05
C CYS A 232 -8.82 24.65 -2.37
N ASP A 233 -9.94 23.96 -2.18
CA ASP A 233 -9.96 22.60 -1.63
C ASP A 233 -9.14 21.66 -2.52
N SER A 234 -8.27 20.88 -1.90
CA SER A 234 -7.39 19.90 -2.52
C SER A 234 -7.33 18.66 -1.64
N ILE A 235 -7.08 17.50 -2.25
CA ILE A 235 -7.08 16.22 -1.55
C ILE A 235 -5.80 15.48 -1.88
N ILE A 236 -5.12 14.98 -0.86
CA ILE A 236 -4.06 13.98 -1.01
C ILE A 236 -4.58 12.67 -0.45
N VAL A 237 -4.48 11.59 -1.22
CA VAL A 237 -4.93 10.26 -0.82
C VAL A 237 -3.71 9.37 -0.57
N LEU A 238 -3.58 8.83 0.63
CA LEU A 238 -2.65 7.73 0.90
C LEU A 238 -3.37 6.41 0.65
N ASN A 239 -2.93 5.65 -0.35
CA ASN A 239 -3.39 4.29 -0.59
C ASN A 239 -2.35 3.31 -0.03
N LEU A 240 -2.63 2.77 1.16
CA LEU A 240 -1.74 1.87 1.88
C LEU A 240 -2.18 0.41 1.69
N SER A 241 -1.24 -0.46 1.33
CA SER A 241 -1.41 -1.91 1.32
C SER A 241 -0.50 -2.59 2.34
N VAL A 242 -0.93 -3.72 2.90
CA VAL A 242 -0.16 -4.51 3.88
C VAL A 242 0.12 -5.88 3.30
N ASN A 243 1.40 -6.21 3.16
CA ASN A 243 1.87 -7.50 2.67
C ASN A 243 2.01 -8.48 3.84
N PRO A 244 1.44 -9.69 3.77
CA PRO A 244 1.50 -10.65 4.86
C PRO A 244 2.94 -11.14 5.11
N THR A 245 3.29 -11.37 6.38
CA THR A 245 4.47 -12.15 6.78
C THR A 245 4.00 -13.52 7.29
N PHE A 246 4.73 -14.58 6.96
CA PHE A 246 4.38 -15.93 7.41
C PHE A 246 5.43 -16.43 8.40
N SER A 247 4.96 -16.94 9.54
CA SER A 247 5.77 -17.66 10.51
C SER A 247 5.19 -19.05 10.70
N ILE A 248 5.95 -20.07 10.30
CA ILE A 248 5.56 -21.48 10.40
C ILE A 248 6.48 -22.15 11.40
N THR A 249 5.91 -22.94 12.32
CA THR A 249 6.68 -23.76 13.26
C THR A 249 6.37 -25.24 13.05
N GLU A 250 7.40 -26.03 12.80
CA GLU A 250 7.38 -27.48 12.66
C GLU A 250 8.02 -28.11 13.89
N ASN A 251 7.40 -29.13 14.49
CA ASN A 251 7.99 -29.88 15.61
C ASN A 251 8.22 -31.33 15.16
N VAL A 252 9.47 -31.80 15.19
CA VAL A 252 9.86 -33.13 14.71
C VAL A 252 10.66 -33.85 15.80
N ALA A 253 10.27 -35.10 16.07
CA ALA A 253 11.05 -36.03 16.89
C ALA A 253 11.47 -37.22 16.03
N ILE A 254 12.78 -37.46 15.90
CA ILE A 254 13.33 -38.49 15.02
C ILE A 254 14.53 -39.19 15.67
N CYS A 255 14.91 -40.34 15.10
CA CYS A 255 16.14 -41.04 15.44
C CYS A 255 17.29 -40.63 14.52
N ASP A 256 18.47 -40.43 15.11
CA ASP A 256 19.78 -40.17 14.45
C ASP A 256 19.91 -38.89 13.61
N ASN A 257 19.06 -38.69 12.60
CA ASN A 257 19.15 -37.51 11.74
C ASN A 257 17.83 -37.14 11.04
N TYR A 258 17.69 -35.86 10.69
CA TYR A 258 16.58 -35.31 9.92
C TYR A 258 17.08 -34.47 8.75
N LEU A 259 16.75 -34.88 7.52
CA LEU A 259 16.91 -34.04 6.34
C LEU A 259 15.72 -33.08 6.25
N TRP A 260 15.94 -31.82 6.62
CA TRP A 260 14.86 -30.83 6.61
C TRP A 260 14.57 -30.39 5.15
N PRO A 261 13.37 -30.66 4.59
CA PRO A 261 13.09 -30.38 3.18
C PRO A 261 13.12 -28.88 2.83
N VAL A 262 13.00 -28.03 3.84
CA VAL A 262 12.89 -26.57 3.73
C VAL A 262 14.20 -25.93 3.27
N ASN A 263 15.34 -26.41 3.76
CA ASN A 263 16.66 -25.90 3.39
C ASN A 263 17.62 -26.99 2.89
N ASN A 264 17.13 -28.23 2.78
CA ASN A 264 17.86 -29.39 2.30
C ASN A 264 19.14 -29.68 3.13
N GLN A 265 19.14 -29.30 4.41
CA GLN A 265 20.21 -29.58 5.36
C GLN A 265 19.88 -30.81 6.21
N ASN A 266 20.90 -31.61 6.52
CA ASN A 266 20.76 -32.76 7.40
C ASN A 266 21.19 -32.39 8.83
N TYR A 267 20.28 -32.56 9.78
CA TYR A 267 20.49 -32.24 11.19
C TYR A 267 20.65 -33.50 12.02
N THR A 268 21.72 -33.55 12.82
CA THR A 268 22.05 -34.68 13.71
C THR A 268 21.96 -34.31 15.20
N GLN A 269 21.59 -33.07 15.51
CA GLN A 269 21.50 -32.55 16.88
C GLN A 269 20.12 -31.97 17.13
N SER A 270 19.66 -32.09 18.37
CA SER A 270 18.44 -31.41 18.83
C SER A 270 18.67 -29.91 18.86
N GLY A 271 17.66 -29.14 18.49
CA GLY A 271 17.75 -27.68 18.49
C GLY A 271 16.60 -27.02 17.76
N THR A 272 16.60 -25.69 17.81
CA THR A 272 15.71 -24.85 17.02
C THR A 272 16.50 -24.29 15.84
N TYR A 273 16.01 -24.54 14.62
CA TYR A 273 16.61 -24.10 13.37
C TYR A 273 15.65 -23.19 12.63
N THR A 274 16.17 -22.16 11.95
CA THR A 274 15.36 -21.24 11.16
C THR A 274 15.84 -21.18 9.73
N ALA A 275 14.89 -21.03 8.82
CA ALA A 275 15.13 -20.72 7.41
C ALA A 275 14.34 -19.46 7.07
N ASN A 276 15.06 -18.46 6.55
CA ASN A 276 14.47 -17.19 6.12
C ASN A 276 14.15 -17.27 4.63
N PHE A 277 12.96 -16.82 4.25
CA PHE A 277 12.49 -16.78 2.88
C PHE A 277 12.19 -15.34 2.50
N ASN A 278 12.86 -14.85 1.46
CA ASN A 278 12.58 -13.53 0.91
C ASN A 278 11.30 -13.62 0.09
N SER A 279 10.24 -12.93 0.51
CA SER A 279 9.04 -12.81 -0.32
C SER A 279 9.26 -11.78 -1.43
N VAL A 280 8.39 -11.81 -2.45
CA VAL A 280 8.45 -10.93 -3.64
C VAL A 280 8.47 -9.43 -3.27
N ASN A 281 7.98 -9.06 -2.08
CA ASN A 281 7.89 -7.69 -1.61
C ASN A 281 8.81 -7.39 -0.40
N ASN A 282 9.87 -8.17 -0.18
CA ASN A 282 10.81 -8.05 0.96
C ASN A 282 10.15 -8.16 2.35
N CYS A 283 8.94 -8.72 2.42
CA CYS A 283 8.29 -9.09 3.68
C CYS A 283 8.71 -10.53 4.01
N ASP A 284 9.87 -10.65 4.65
CA ASP A 284 10.52 -11.93 4.84
C ASP A 284 9.66 -12.85 5.71
N SER A 285 9.62 -14.13 5.32
CA SER A 285 8.92 -15.18 6.05
C SER A 285 9.92 -16.07 6.75
N ILE A 286 9.54 -16.63 7.89
CA ILE A 286 10.43 -17.47 8.71
C ILE A 286 9.78 -18.85 8.88
N HIS A 287 10.52 -19.89 8.51
CA HIS A 287 10.17 -21.26 8.88
C HIS A 287 11.08 -21.69 10.02
N THR A 288 10.48 -22.12 11.14
CA THR A 288 11.19 -22.59 12.34
C THR A 288 10.96 -24.08 12.52
N LEU A 289 12.05 -24.84 12.66
CA LEU A 289 12.05 -26.26 13.01
C LEU A 289 12.50 -26.43 14.45
N ASN A 290 11.64 -26.98 15.30
CA ASN A 290 12.01 -27.51 16.61
C ASN A 290 12.27 -29.00 16.47
N LEU A 291 13.54 -29.38 16.44
CA LEU A 291 13.98 -30.75 16.22
C LEU A 291 14.44 -31.39 17.53
N GLN A 292 13.88 -32.55 17.85
CA GLN A 292 14.37 -33.45 18.88
C GLN A 292 14.99 -34.68 18.22
N VAL A 293 16.31 -34.75 18.18
CA VAL A 293 17.06 -35.92 17.73
C VAL A 293 17.40 -36.81 18.94
N THR A 294 16.97 -38.07 18.88
CA THR A 294 17.39 -39.11 19.83
C THR A 294 18.35 -40.06 19.12
N GLN A 295 19.56 -40.24 19.65
CA GLN A 295 20.52 -41.18 19.07
C GLN A 295 20.06 -42.62 19.31
N THR A 296 20.07 -43.44 18.26
CA THR A 296 19.77 -44.86 18.39
C THR A 296 20.86 -45.53 19.24
N PRO A 297 20.50 -46.19 20.35
CA PRO A 297 21.48 -46.87 21.18
C PRO A 297 22.22 -47.98 20.45
N SER A 298 23.44 -48.28 20.90
CA SER A 298 24.15 -49.50 20.47
C SER A 298 23.43 -50.76 20.97
N ALA A 299 23.67 -51.91 20.33
CA ALA A 299 23.09 -53.17 20.79
C ALA A 299 23.49 -53.47 22.25
N PRO A 300 22.60 -54.05 23.08
CA PRO A 300 22.96 -54.40 24.45
C PRO A 300 24.07 -55.44 24.48
N VAL A 301 24.96 -55.34 25.46
CA VAL A 301 26.02 -56.33 25.73
C VAL A 301 25.48 -57.30 26.76
N LEU A 302 25.19 -58.52 26.33
CA LEU A 302 24.58 -59.54 27.18
C LEU A 302 25.66 -60.38 27.86
N ILE A 303 25.52 -60.57 29.16
CA ILE A 303 26.32 -61.50 29.96
C ILE A 303 25.36 -62.52 30.56
N ALA A 304 25.73 -63.79 30.51
CA ALA A 304 24.99 -64.82 31.19
C ALA A 304 25.93 -65.85 31.82
N ASN A 305 25.49 -66.46 32.92
CA ASN A 305 26.32 -67.32 33.77
C ASN A 305 26.25 -68.82 33.38
N PHE A 306 26.09 -69.15 32.10
CA PHE A 306 25.94 -70.51 31.60
C PHE A 306 27.26 -71.08 31.02
N PRO A 307 27.40 -72.41 30.82
CA PRO A 307 26.40 -73.46 31.08
C PRO A 307 26.08 -73.63 32.58
N LYS A 308 24.86 -74.10 32.88
CA LYS A 308 24.37 -74.37 34.24
C LYS A 308 23.65 -75.71 34.30
N CYS A 309 23.58 -76.26 35.50
CA CYS A 309 22.92 -77.53 35.72
C CYS A 309 21.40 -77.35 35.92
N PRO A 310 20.60 -78.39 35.63
CA PRO A 310 19.14 -78.30 35.76
C PRO A 310 18.73 -77.86 37.17
N GLY A 311 17.90 -76.81 37.25
CA GLY A 311 17.43 -76.24 38.51
C GLY A 311 18.34 -75.16 39.13
N ASP A 312 19.56 -74.96 38.61
CA ASP A 312 20.38 -73.82 39.01
C ASP A 312 19.75 -72.50 38.55
N ASN A 313 20.04 -71.42 39.27
CA ASN A 313 19.65 -70.08 38.85
C ASN A 313 20.51 -69.59 37.67
N LEU A 314 19.90 -69.51 36.49
CA LEU A 314 20.42 -68.75 35.36
C LEU A 314 20.24 -67.26 35.64
N THR A 315 21.30 -66.49 35.41
CA THR A 315 21.28 -65.03 35.42
C THR A 315 21.69 -64.54 34.04
N ILE A 316 20.80 -63.77 33.41
CA ILE A 316 21.08 -63.03 32.18
C ILE A 316 21.01 -61.53 32.48
N SER A 317 22.06 -60.81 32.11
CA SER A 317 22.21 -59.38 32.41
C SER A 317 22.68 -58.61 31.19
N SER A 318 22.29 -57.34 31.10
CA SER A 318 22.90 -56.36 30.19
C SER A 318 23.86 -55.45 30.98
N VAL A 319 25.03 -55.15 30.42
CA VAL A 319 26.08 -54.36 31.10
C VAL A 319 26.33 -52.95 30.53
N ASN A 320 25.71 -52.60 29.41
CA ASN A 320 25.79 -51.25 28.83
C ASN A 320 24.50 -50.44 29.06
N GLU A 321 24.70 -49.12 29.10
CA GLU A 321 23.77 -47.97 29.05
C GLU A 321 22.38 -48.10 29.74
N ASN A 322 22.05 -47.10 30.57
CA ASN A 322 20.77 -46.99 31.29
C ASN A 322 19.57 -46.64 30.36
N TYR A 323 19.36 -47.39 29.28
CA TYR A 323 18.18 -47.28 28.42
C TYR A 323 17.15 -48.39 28.69
N PRO A 324 15.84 -48.12 28.59
CA PRO A 324 14.82 -49.14 28.76
C PRO A 324 15.10 -50.37 27.88
N ILE A 325 15.29 -51.52 28.52
CA ILE A 325 15.63 -52.80 27.87
C ILE A 325 14.40 -53.67 27.72
N PHE A 326 14.35 -54.45 26.65
CA PHE A 326 13.28 -55.39 26.35
C PHE A 326 13.88 -56.74 25.98
N TRP A 327 13.58 -57.75 26.78
CA TRP A 327 14.01 -59.12 26.59
C TRP A 327 12.90 -59.95 25.95
N THR A 328 13.31 -60.90 25.11
CA THR A 328 12.48 -61.99 24.58
C THR A 328 13.25 -63.30 24.72
N GLY A 329 12.55 -64.41 24.89
CA GLY A 329 13.19 -65.72 25.03
C GLY A 329 12.24 -66.89 24.80
N PRO A 330 12.71 -68.12 25.10
CA PRO A 330 11.91 -69.34 25.01
C PRO A 330 10.57 -69.23 25.76
N ASN A 331 9.57 -69.98 25.30
CA ASN A 331 8.20 -70.01 25.86
C ASN A 331 7.52 -68.63 25.99
N GLY A 332 7.90 -67.66 25.14
CA GLY A 332 7.33 -66.32 25.20
C GLY A 332 7.81 -65.51 26.42
N TYR A 333 8.97 -65.87 26.99
CA TYR A 333 9.59 -65.09 28.05
C TYR A 333 9.76 -63.63 27.60
N THR A 334 9.35 -62.70 28.44
CA THR A 334 9.59 -61.26 28.24
C THR A 334 9.97 -60.61 29.56
N SER A 335 10.88 -59.64 29.51
CA SER A 335 11.24 -58.86 30.69
C SER A 335 11.74 -57.47 30.29
N THR A 336 11.65 -56.53 31.24
CA THR A 336 12.22 -55.19 31.12
C THR A 336 13.28 -54.90 32.17
N ASN A 337 13.71 -55.92 32.94
CA ASN A 337 14.79 -55.77 33.92
C ASN A 337 16.15 -55.90 33.24
N TYR A 338 17.13 -55.12 33.70
CA TYR A 338 18.53 -55.24 33.23
C TYR A 338 19.16 -56.57 33.61
N THR A 339 18.79 -57.10 34.78
CA THR A 339 19.23 -58.41 35.27
C THR A 339 18.01 -59.26 35.55
N ASN A 340 18.00 -60.44 34.97
CA ASN A 340 16.94 -61.43 35.14
C ASN A 340 17.56 -62.70 35.72
N THR A 341 16.97 -63.20 36.79
CA THR A 341 17.42 -64.43 37.44
C THR A 341 16.23 -65.36 37.62
N PHE A 342 16.36 -66.60 37.16
CA PHE A 342 15.33 -67.62 37.24
C PHE A 342 15.97 -69.03 37.21
N PRO A 343 15.29 -70.06 37.76
CA PRO A 343 15.77 -71.43 37.67
C PRO A 343 15.77 -71.93 36.22
N LEU A 344 16.80 -72.66 35.82
CA LEU A 344 16.97 -73.18 34.47
C LEU A 344 16.43 -74.61 34.35
N PHE A 345 15.31 -74.81 33.65
CA PHE A 345 14.82 -76.11 33.23
C PHE A 345 14.93 -76.27 31.70
N PRO A 346 14.76 -77.49 31.14
CA PRO A 346 14.93 -77.75 29.71
C PRO A 346 14.09 -76.83 28.81
N GLU A 347 12.89 -76.47 29.26
CA GLU A 347 11.98 -75.59 28.55
C GLU A 347 12.45 -74.13 28.50
N GLU A 348 13.27 -73.65 29.44
CA GLU A 348 13.89 -72.32 29.40
C GLU A 348 15.21 -72.31 28.62
N THR A 349 15.63 -73.43 28.03
CA THR A 349 16.80 -73.43 27.13
C THR A 349 16.47 -72.81 25.78
N GLY A 350 17.45 -72.15 25.18
CA GLY A 350 17.33 -71.51 23.88
C GLY A 350 17.86 -70.08 23.87
N THR A 351 17.50 -69.35 22.81
CA THR A 351 18.02 -68.01 22.58
C THR A 351 17.22 -66.96 23.34
N TYR A 352 17.90 -66.21 24.19
CA TYR A 352 17.40 -64.97 24.78
C TYR A 352 17.95 -63.80 23.96
N SER A 353 17.06 -62.91 23.54
CA SER A 353 17.41 -61.72 22.78
C SER A 353 16.96 -60.47 23.52
N ALA A 354 17.76 -59.41 23.47
CA ALA A 354 17.40 -58.12 24.05
C ALA A 354 17.72 -56.96 23.13
N TYR A 355 16.96 -55.88 23.26
CA TYR A 355 17.21 -54.60 22.61
C TYR A 355 16.85 -53.43 23.55
N PHE A 356 17.40 -52.26 23.29
CA PHE A 356 17.02 -51.01 23.95
C PHE A 356 15.95 -50.27 23.15
N ASN A 357 15.05 -49.58 23.84
CA ASN A 357 14.11 -48.65 23.23
C ASN A 357 14.15 -47.31 23.99
N LEU A 358 14.69 -46.29 23.34
CA LEU A 358 14.75 -44.93 23.86
C LEU A 358 13.89 -44.02 22.97
N ASN A 359 12.74 -43.56 23.47
CA ASN A 359 11.83 -42.67 22.74
C ASN A 359 11.47 -43.17 21.32
N ASN A 360 11.20 -44.47 21.16
CA ASN A 360 10.95 -45.16 19.88
C ASN A 360 12.19 -45.38 18.98
N CYS A 361 13.39 -45.00 19.42
CA CYS A 361 14.64 -45.39 18.76
C CYS A 361 15.09 -46.74 19.31
N ILE A 362 14.91 -47.76 18.47
CA ILE A 362 15.15 -49.17 18.81
C ILE A 362 16.57 -49.56 18.40
N SER A 363 17.36 -50.05 19.34
CA SER A 363 18.69 -50.59 19.05
C SER A 363 18.60 -51.89 18.24
N PRO A 364 19.67 -52.31 17.55
CA PRO A 364 19.80 -53.69 17.12
C PRO A 364 19.68 -54.65 18.32
N SER A 365 19.16 -55.85 18.09
CA SER A 365 19.05 -56.87 19.13
C SER A 365 20.38 -57.62 19.32
N ALA A 366 20.76 -57.88 20.55
CA ALA A 366 21.79 -58.85 20.91
C ALA A 366 21.16 -60.15 21.40
N SER A 367 21.89 -61.25 21.34
CA SER A 367 21.38 -62.57 21.74
C SER A 367 22.41 -63.41 22.47
N VAL A 368 21.93 -64.25 23.37
CA VAL A 368 22.71 -65.24 24.12
C VAL A 368 21.93 -66.55 24.18
N ILE A 369 22.63 -67.69 24.13
CA ILE A 369 22.00 -69.01 24.13
C ILE A 369 22.12 -69.60 25.52
N ALA A 370 21.00 -69.70 26.24
CA ALA A 370 20.92 -70.46 27.47
C ALA A 370 20.92 -71.95 27.14
N ALA A 371 21.94 -72.66 27.63
CA ALA A 371 22.05 -74.10 27.46
C ALA A 371 22.21 -74.77 28.82
N ILE A 372 21.55 -75.91 28.97
CA ILE A 372 21.78 -76.84 30.06
C ILE A 372 22.96 -77.72 29.69
N GLU A 373 23.86 -77.92 30.65
CA GLU A 373 24.82 -79.01 30.56
C GLU A 373 24.10 -80.31 30.96
N PHE A 374 23.93 -81.23 30.02
CA PHE A 374 23.26 -82.51 30.27
C PHE A 374 24.27 -83.54 30.82
N ASP A 375 23.77 -84.37 31.73
CA ASP A 375 24.46 -85.52 32.33
C ASP A 375 25.13 -86.38 31.26
N LYS A 376 26.46 -86.59 31.37
CA LYS A 376 27.07 -87.77 30.74
C LYS A 376 26.56 -88.96 31.52
N THR A 377 25.49 -89.56 31.00
CA THR A 377 24.82 -90.66 31.64
C THR A 377 25.83 -91.72 32.04
N PHE A 378 25.67 -92.15 33.28
CA PHE A 378 26.32 -93.24 33.98
C PHE A 378 26.28 -94.58 33.22
N ASP A 379 26.88 -94.66 32.03
CA ASP A 379 26.96 -95.88 31.24
C ASP A 379 28.19 -96.71 31.67
N ASP A 380 28.02 -98.03 31.73
CA ASP A 380 29.07 -98.98 32.13
C ASP A 380 30.15 -99.15 31.06
N SER A 381 29.87 -98.72 29.83
CA SER A 381 30.75 -98.90 28.68
C SER A 381 31.99 -97.97 28.68
N GLU A 382 31.98 -96.88 29.45
CA GLU A 382 33.02 -95.83 29.36
C GLU A 382 33.86 -95.63 30.63
N PHE A 383 33.59 -96.32 31.75
CA PHE A 383 34.38 -96.10 32.96
C PHE A 383 35.74 -96.83 32.86
N PRO A 384 36.88 -96.12 32.97
CA PRO A 384 38.20 -96.74 32.86
C PRO A 384 38.44 -97.74 33.99
N ASN A 385 38.94 -98.92 33.63
CA ASN A 385 39.20 -100.02 34.56
C ASN A 385 40.69 -100.36 34.70
N VAL A 386 41.59 -99.61 34.04
CA VAL A 386 43.05 -99.77 34.10
C VAL A 386 43.69 -98.40 34.23
N ILE A 387 44.67 -98.26 35.12
CA ILE A 387 45.62 -97.14 35.14
C ILE A 387 47.06 -97.65 35.12
N THR A 388 47.92 -96.93 34.41
CA THR A 388 49.35 -97.20 34.26
C THR A 388 50.14 -95.96 34.64
N PRO A 389 50.29 -95.63 35.95
CA PRO A 389 50.99 -94.43 36.41
C PRO A 389 52.51 -94.54 36.20
N ASN A 390 52.95 -94.40 34.96
CA ASN A 390 54.34 -94.50 34.51
C ASN A 390 54.88 -93.16 33.94
N ASP A 391 54.09 -92.10 34.04
CA ASP A 391 54.36 -90.73 33.58
C ASP A 391 54.53 -90.59 32.05
N ASP A 392 53.92 -91.47 31.25
CA ASP A 392 53.91 -91.37 29.78
C ASP A 392 52.76 -90.50 29.22
N ASN A 393 51.93 -89.95 30.10
CA ASN A 393 50.70 -89.20 29.88
C ASN A 393 49.54 -90.02 29.28
N ILE A 394 49.62 -91.35 29.30
CA ILE A 394 48.59 -92.26 28.79
C ILE A 394 48.10 -93.14 29.94
N ASN A 395 46.83 -92.99 30.33
CA ASN A 395 46.21 -93.73 31.44
C ASN A 395 46.95 -93.63 32.78
N ASP A 396 47.77 -92.59 32.98
CA ASP A 396 48.48 -92.35 34.25
C ASP A 396 47.54 -92.06 35.41
N VAL A 397 46.43 -91.39 35.12
CA VAL A 397 45.48 -90.93 36.13
C VAL A 397 44.07 -91.34 35.78
N LEU A 398 43.30 -91.65 36.82
CA LEU A 398 41.86 -91.76 36.75
C LEU A 398 41.25 -90.40 37.08
N ASN A 399 40.92 -89.63 36.03
CA ASN A 399 40.23 -88.36 36.16
C ASN A 399 38.71 -88.56 36.10
N ILE A 400 38.07 -88.72 37.27
CA ILE A 400 36.63 -88.91 37.36
C ILE A 400 35.83 -87.73 36.79
N SER A 401 36.37 -86.50 36.82
CA SER A 401 35.68 -85.32 36.28
C SER A 401 35.43 -85.37 34.76
N GLU A 402 36.09 -86.29 34.03
CA GLU A 402 35.81 -86.53 32.60
C GLU A 402 34.59 -87.43 32.37
N TYR A 403 34.24 -88.23 33.39
CA TYR A 403 33.20 -89.27 33.37
C TYR A 403 32.03 -88.96 34.32
N ALA A 404 32.18 -87.96 35.18
CA ALA A 404 31.17 -87.47 36.10
C ALA A 404 31.10 -85.95 35.98
N MET A 405 29.88 -85.40 35.94
CA MET A 405 29.69 -83.96 35.82
C MET A 405 30.37 -83.17 36.95
N THR A 406 30.89 -81.99 36.61
CA THR A 406 31.43 -80.99 37.55
C THR A 406 30.37 -80.33 38.44
N CYS A 407 29.08 -80.48 38.12
CA CYS A 407 27.97 -79.90 38.89
C CYS A 407 27.40 -80.79 39.99
N ILE A 408 27.62 -82.10 39.92
CA ILE A 408 26.98 -83.04 40.84
C ILE A 408 28.03 -83.54 41.81
N ALA A 409 27.79 -83.37 43.11
CA ALA A 409 28.72 -83.87 44.12
C ALA A 409 28.87 -85.39 44.01
N PHE A 410 30.09 -85.82 43.70
CA PHE A 410 30.51 -87.20 43.69
C PHE A 410 31.45 -87.52 44.84
N ASN A 411 31.51 -88.81 45.15
CA ASN A 411 32.54 -89.37 46.02
C ASN A 411 33.06 -90.67 45.42
N LEU A 412 34.35 -90.71 45.07
CA LEU A 412 35.03 -91.94 44.66
C LEU A 412 35.86 -92.45 45.83
N ASN A 413 35.57 -93.67 46.26
CA ASN A 413 36.36 -94.39 47.25
C ASN A 413 37.05 -95.58 46.59
N ILE A 414 38.33 -95.77 46.86
CA ILE A 414 39.11 -96.90 46.36
C ILE A 414 39.60 -97.71 47.55
N PHE A 415 39.40 -99.02 47.48
CA PHE A 415 39.71 -99.99 48.53
C PHE A 415 40.72 -101.01 48.03
N ASN A 416 41.63 -101.43 48.91
CA ASN A 416 42.51 -102.56 48.61
C ASN A 416 41.76 -103.90 48.73
N ARG A 417 42.42 -105.01 48.36
CA ARG A 417 41.86 -106.38 48.41
C ARG A 417 41.37 -106.86 49.78
N TRP A 418 41.72 -106.15 50.86
CA TRP A 418 41.27 -106.46 52.22
C TRP A 418 40.09 -105.60 52.67
N GLY A 419 39.56 -104.73 51.80
CA GLY A 419 38.44 -103.84 52.10
C GLY A 419 38.83 -102.56 52.84
N ASN A 420 40.13 -102.25 52.98
CA ASN A 420 40.57 -101.00 53.58
C ASN A 420 40.54 -99.88 52.55
N LEU A 421 39.97 -98.72 52.91
CA LEU A 421 39.98 -97.52 52.10
C LEU A 421 41.43 -97.03 51.94
N VAL A 422 41.90 -96.92 50.69
CA VAL A 422 43.24 -96.44 50.36
C VAL A 422 43.23 -95.05 49.74
N TYR A 423 42.14 -94.67 49.06
CA TYR A 423 42.00 -93.36 48.45
C TYR A 423 40.53 -92.92 48.44
N SER A 424 40.29 -91.63 48.63
CA SER A 424 38.97 -90.99 48.49
C SER A 424 39.13 -89.66 47.75
N SER A 425 38.20 -89.36 46.85
CA SER A 425 38.13 -88.08 46.12
C SER A 425 36.70 -87.55 45.98
N THR A 426 36.64 -86.25 45.72
CA THR A 426 35.46 -85.42 45.44
C THR A 426 35.77 -84.51 44.24
N GLU A 427 34.81 -83.69 43.79
CA GLU A 427 35.00 -82.70 42.68
C GLU A 427 36.28 -81.87 42.75
N THR A 428 36.73 -81.53 43.95
CA THR A 428 37.88 -80.64 44.18
C THR A 428 39.20 -81.38 44.37
N SER A 429 39.16 -82.71 44.35
CA SER A 429 40.35 -83.54 44.55
C SER A 429 41.11 -83.72 43.23
N ALA A 430 42.43 -83.86 43.30
CA ALA A 430 43.22 -84.23 42.13
C ALA A 430 42.82 -85.63 41.63
N PRO A 431 42.94 -85.93 40.32
CA PRO A 431 42.75 -87.27 39.76
C PRO A 431 43.53 -88.35 40.52
N PHE A 432 43.00 -89.58 40.55
CA PHE A 432 43.69 -90.69 41.22
C PHE A 432 44.86 -91.18 40.35
N ASP A 433 46.08 -91.03 40.85
CA ASP A 433 47.35 -91.30 40.17
C ASP A 433 48.02 -92.61 40.61
N GLY A 434 47.25 -93.53 41.20
CA GLY A 434 47.80 -94.76 41.78
C GLY A 434 48.44 -94.58 43.17
N LYS A 435 48.34 -93.42 43.81
CA LYS A 435 48.80 -93.20 45.19
C LYS A 435 47.65 -93.23 46.20
N ALA A 436 47.92 -93.72 47.39
CA ALA A 436 46.99 -93.64 48.51
C ALA A 436 46.79 -92.17 48.94
N SER A 437 45.75 -91.88 49.73
CA SER A 437 45.47 -90.52 50.25
C SER A 437 46.61 -89.90 51.08
N ASN A 438 47.60 -90.69 51.51
CA ASN A 438 48.81 -90.21 52.19
C ASN A 438 49.98 -89.92 51.23
N GLY A 439 49.78 -90.04 49.92
CA GLY A 439 50.78 -89.79 48.87
C GLY A 439 51.75 -90.95 48.60
N LEU A 440 51.60 -92.11 49.26
CA LEU A 440 52.44 -93.29 48.99
C LEU A 440 51.89 -94.06 47.78
N ALA A 441 52.80 -94.52 46.91
CA ALA A 441 52.46 -95.38 45.78
C ALA A 441 51.80 -96.69 46.26
N LEU A 442 50.70 -97.04 45.63
CA LEU A 442 50.03 -98.31 45.86
C LEU A 442 50.71 -99.42 45.06
N PRO A 443 50.86 -100.64 45.61
CA PRO A 443 51.43 -101.76 44.85
C PRO A 443 50.57 -102.12 43.63
N ALA A 444 51.19 -102.57 42.55
CA ALA A 444 50.48 -103.14 41.40
C ALA A 444 49.48 -104.23 41.85
N GLY A 445 48.25 -104.17 41.33
CA GLY A 445 47.17 -105.06 41.76
C GLY A 445 45.78 -104.57 41.40
N VAL A 446 44.77 -105.30 41.89
CA VAL A 446 43.36 -104.99 41.67
C VAL A 446 42.79 -104.28 42.89
N TYR A 447 42.20 -103.12 42.64
CA TYR A 447 41.54 -102.29 43.64
C TYR A 447 40.04 -102.24 43.37
N PHE A 448 39.24 -102.26 44.42
CA PHE A 448 37.80 -102.12 44.32
C PHE A 448 37.44 -100.65 44.47
N TYR A 449 36.67 -100.08 43.54
CA TYR A 449 36.18 -98.72 43.68
C TYR A 449 34.69 -98.69 43.98
N LYS A 450 34.27 -97.66 44.70
CA LYS A 450 32.89 -97.29 44.95
C LYS A 450 32.73 -95.82 44.60
N PHE A 451 32.08 -95.57 43.48
CA PHE A 451 31.74 -94.24 42.96
C PHE A 451 30.30 -93.91 43.34
N ILE A 452 30.09 -92.80 44.02
CA ILE A 452 28.80 -92.41 44.58
C ILE A 452 28.42 -91.03 44.02
N VAL A 453 27.24 -90.91 43.43
CA VAL A 453 26.70 -89.66 42.87
C VAL A 453 25.21 -89.63 43.19
N GLU A 454 24.72 -88.59 43.89
CA GLU A 454 23.30 -88.43 44.24
C GLU A 454 22.64 -89.68 44.85
N GLY A 455 23.37 -90.41 45.70
CA GLY A 455 22.88 -91.63 46.33
C GLY A 455 22.84 -92.88 45.43
N LYS A 456 23.13 -92.73 44.13
CA LYS A 456 23.44 -93.86 43.24
C LYS A 456 24.88 -94.33 43.52
N VAL A 457 25.09 -95.63 43.45
CA VAL A 457 26.39 -96.26 43.70
C VAL A 457 26.77 -97.10 42.49
N LYS A 458 27.96 -96.85 41.95
CA LYS A 458 28.67 -97.73 41.03
C LYS A 458 29.88 -98.30 41.70
N SER A 459 30.16 -99.55 41.39
CA SER A 459 31.33 -100.22 41.91
C SER A 459 31.91 -101.14 40.86
N GLY A 460 33.21 -101.27 40.88
CA GLY A 460 33.93 -102.13 39.96
C GLY A 460 35.38 -102.28 40.42
N PHE A 461 36.22 -102.66 39.47
CA PHE A 461 37.63 -102.90 39.72
C PHE A 461 38.49 -101.97 38.88
N ILE A 462 39.54 -101.43 39.49
CA ILE A 462 40.62 -100.73 38.81
C ILE A 462 41.86 -101.63 38.91
N HIS A 463 42.46 -101.90 37.76
CA HIS A 463 43.73 -102.58 37.65
C HIS A 463 44.83 -101.53 37.64
N LEU A 464 45.63 -101.52 38.71
CA LEU A 464 46.86 -100.74 38.78
C LEU A 464 47.98 -101.60 38.22
N VAL A 465 48.51 -101.22 37.06
CA VAL A 465 49.59 -101.91 36.35
C VAL A 465 50.80 -100.97 36.31
N GLU A 466 51.96 -101.44 36.76
CA GLU A 466 53.23 -100.73 36.63
C GLU A 466 53.95 -101.07 35.33
#